data_AF-A0A840KD18-F1
#
_entry.id   AF-A0A840KD18-F1
#
_cell.length_a   1.000
_cell.length_b   1.000
_cell.length_c   1.000
_cell.angle_alpha   90.00
_cell.angle_beta   90.00
_cell.angle_gamma   90.00
#
_symmetry.space_group_name_H-M   'P 1'
#
loop_
_entity.id
_entity.type
_entity.pdbx_description
1 polymer ?
#
loop_
_entity_poly.entity_id
_entity_poly.type
_entity_poly.pdbx_seq_one_letter_code
_entity_poly.pdbx_strand_id
1 'polypeptide(L)'
;MERFLGNFSYTSDYRLKKNIKPVTANAIDRIMQLRAVTYEYKDIPGSIFKSDGKIHEGFIAHELKTVITDAVNGEKDAVSGTGEMQSQTLDPIPVISVLTKAVQEQQVQIERLIQRIEQLEKKL
;
A
#
# COMPACT_ATOMS: atom_id res chain seq x y z
N MET A 1 12.96 20.44 21.75
CA MET A 1 11.50 20.66 21.59
C MET A 1 11.04 19.72 20.50
N GLU A 2 10.49 18.57 20.86
CA GLU A 2 9.97 17.60 19.89
C GLU A 2 8.78 18.23 19.16
N ARG A 3 8.87 18.36 17.84
CA ARG A 3 7.76 18.84 17.02
C ARG A 3 6.75 17.71 16.92
N PHE A 4 5.70 17.77 17.74
CA PHE A 4 4.54 16.91 17.59
C PHE A 4 3.79 17.33 16.33
N LEU A 5 3.88 16.54 15.25
CA LEU A 5 3.30 16.86 13.93
C LEU A 5 1.79 16.54 13.83
N GLY A 6 1.12 16.33 14.97
CA GLY A 6 -0.29 15.93 15.04
C GLY A 6 -0.47 14.42 15.20
N ASN A 7 -1.65 14.01 15.63
CA ASN A 7 -2.05 12.60 15.76
C ASN A 7 -2.78 12.17 14.48
N PHE A 8 -2.27 11.13 13.80
CA PHE A 8 -2.94 10.49 12.68
C PHE A 8 -3.67 9.24 13.19
N SER A 9 -4.99 9.22 13.06
CA SER A 9 -5.82 8.08 13.49
C SER A 9 -6.76 7.64 12.36
N TYR A 10 -6.87 6.31 12.17
CA TYR A 10 -7.74 5.71 11.17
C TYR A 10 -9.01 5.16 11.84
N THR A 11 -10.14 5.85 11.66
CA THR A 11 -11.43 5.42 12.21
C THR A 11 -11.89 4.12 11.55
N SER A 12 -12.07 3.05 12.32
CA SER A 12 -12.35 1.71 11.78
C SER A 12 -13.33 0.86 12.58
N ASP A 13 -14.14 1.48 13.44
CA ASP A 13 -15.15 0.82 14.29
C ASP A 13 -16.20 0.06 13.43
N TYR A 14 -16.58 -1.15 13.85
CA TYR A 14 -17.54 -1.98 13.12
C TYR A 14 -18.93 -1.34 13.03
N ARG A 15 -19.31 -0.49 13.98
CA ARG A 15 -20.61 0.21 14.00
C ARG A 15 -20.71 1.27 12.90
N LEU A 16 -19.57 1.71 12.37
CA LEU A 16 -19.48 2.65 11.26
C LEU A 16 -19.41 1.94 9.90
N LYS A 17 -19.39 0.60 9.89
CA LYS A 17 -19.25 -0.23 8.69
C LYS A 17 -20.54 -0.99 8.43
N LYS A 18 -20.88 -1.15 7.14
CA LYS A 18 -22.03 -1.95 6.68
C LYS A 18 -21.58 -2.89 5.56
N ASN A 19 -22.32 -3.99 5.36
CA ASN A 19 -22.04 -4.99 4.31
C ASN A 19 -20.60 -5.54 4.35
N ILE A 20 -20.10 -5.84 5.55
CA ILE A 20 -18.73 -6.33 5.76
C ILE A 20 -18.60 -7.72 5.10
N LYS A 21 -17.68 -7.82 4.15
CA LYS A 21 -17.35 -9.07 3.43
C LYS A 21 -15.84 -9.31 3.51
N PRO A 22 -15.39 -10.57 3.49
CA PRO A 22 -13.96 -10.85 3.40
C PRO A 22 -13.40 -10.33 2.06
N VAL A 23 -12.11 -10.03 2.03
CA VAL A 23 -11.38 -9.75 0.78
C VAL A 23 -11.31 -11.07 0.00
N THR A 24 -11.94 -11.12 -1.16
CA THR A 24 -12.03 -12.32 -2.02
C THR A 24 -11.19 -12.24 -3.29
N ALA A 25 -10.78 -11.03 -3.71
CA ALA A 25 -9.85 -10.87 -4.82
C ALA A 25 -8.49 -11.47 -4.43
N ASN A 26 -7.84 -12.18 -5.37
CA ASN A 26 -6.53 -12.78 -5.17
C ASN A 26 -5.53 -11.67 -4.76
N ALA A 27 -5.12 -11.70 -3.49
CA ALA A 27 -4.32 -10.64 -2.92
C ALA A 27 -2.84 -10.82 -3.26
N ILE A 28 -2.36 -12.07 -3.35
CA ILE A 28 -1.00 -12.37 -3.83
C ILE A 28 -0.79 -11.79 -5.22
N ASP A 29 -1.69 -12.06 -6.17
CA ASP A 29 -1.53 -11.58 -7.55
C ASP A 29 -1.47 -10.05 -7.61
N ARG A 30 -2.20 -9.37 -6.72
CA ARG A 30 -2.19 -7.90 -6.61
C ARG A 30 -0.85 -7.41 -6.07
N ILE A 31 -0.37 -7.95 -4.94
CA ILE A 31 0.91 -7.48 -4.37
C ILE A 31 2.09 -7.75 -5.30
N MET A 32 2.05 -8.82 -6.09
CA MET A 32 3.09 -9.16 -7.07
C MET A 32 3.17 -8.17 -8.25
N GLN A 33 2.11 -7.38 -8.48
CA GLN A 33 2.10 -6.30 -9.48
C GLN A 33 2.63 -4.97 -8.92
N LEU A 34 2.81 -4.86 -7.60
CA LEU A 34 3.26 -3.62 -6.97
C LEU A 34 4.76 -3.43 -7.17
N ARG A 35 5.15 -2.19 -7.50
CA ARG A 35 6.55 -1.78 -7.58
C ARG A 35 6.94 -1.00 -6.34
N ALA A 36 7.57 -1.69 -5.38
CA ALA A 36 8.25 -1.02 -4.28
C ALA A 36 9.50 -0.31 -4.83
N VAL A 37 9.72 0.94 -4.43
CA VAL A 37 10.81 1.78 -4.92
C VAL A 37 11.55 2.45 -3.77
N THR A 38 12.80 2.79 -4.01
CA THR A 38 13.54 3.78 -3.21
C THR A 38 13.55 5.13 -3.95
N TYR A 39 13.52 6.22 -3.21
CA TYR A 39 13.53 7.57 -3.78
C TYR A 39 14.09 8.59 -2.78
N GLU A 40 14.52 9.73 -3.30
CA GLU A 40 14.87 10.92 -2.51
C GLU A 40 13.86 12.02 -2.80
N TYR A 41 13.46 12.79 -1.77
CA TYR A 41 12.67 13.99 -2.02
C TYR A 41 13.53 15.05 -2.70
N LYS A 42 12.97 15.69 -3.73
CA LYS A 42 13.58 16.86 -4.38
C LYS A 42 13.10 18.15 -3.76
N ASP A 43 13.93 19.18 -3.80
CA ASP A 43 13.50 20.54 -3.49
C ASP A 43 12.52 21.05 -4.55
N ILE A 44 11.38 21.56 -4.10
CA ILE A 44 10.40 22.24 -4.95
C ILE A 44 10.41 23.73 -4.59
N PRO A 45 11.03 24.59 -5.42
CA PRO A 45 11.07 26.03 -5.19
C PRO A 45 9.68 26.61 -4.99
N GLY A 46 9.52 27.53 -4.04
CA GLY A 46 8.25 28.18 -3.75
C GLY A 46 7.20 27.33 -3.00
N SER A 47 7.53 26.09 -2.61
CA SER A 47 6.63 25.23 -1.83
C SER A 47 7.20 24.82 -0.47
N ILE A 48 6.39 24.13 0.33
CA ILE A 48 6.79 23.52 1.61
C ILE A 48 7.63 22.24 1.43
N PHE A 49 7.72 21.68 0.22
CA PHE A 49 8.45 20.44 -0.04
C PHE A 49 9.94 20.72 -0.23
N LYS A 50 10.73 20.19 0.70
CA LYS A 50 12.19 20.29 0.72
C LYS A 50 12.81 18.91 0.71
N SER A 51 13.97 18.80 0.05
CA SER A 51 14.80 17.63 0.16
C SER A 51 15.31 17.51 1.60
N ASP A 52 15.32 16.29 2.13
CA ASP A 52 15.93 15.97 3.42
C ASP A 52 17.27 15.23 3.27
N GLY A 53 17.74 15.03 2.03
CA GLY A 53 18.98 14.33 1.71
C GLY A 53 19.00 12.84 2.10
N LYS A 54 17.82 12.23 2.28
CA LYS A 54 17.67 10.83 2.68
C LYS A 54 17.01 10.00 1.59
N ILE A 55 17.41 8.74 1.51
CA ILE A 55 16.73 7.72 0.72
C ILE A 55 15.56 7.18 1.54
N HIS A 56 14.37 7.19 0.93
CA HIS A 56 13.12 6.66 1.48
C HIS A 56 12.68 5.44 0.68
N GLU A 57 11.89 4.59 1.31
CA GLU A 57 11.21 3.46 0.66
C GLU A 57 9.71 3.77 0.53
N GLY A 58 9.09 3.33 -0.56
CA GLY A 58 7.66 3.49 -0.73
C GLY A 58 7.16 3.13 -2.12
N PHE A 59 6.13 3.86 -2.57
CA PHE A 59 5.44 3.61 -3.83
C PHE A 59 5.24 4.90 -4.61
N ILE A 60 5.17 4.78 -5.94
CA ILE A 60 4.70 5.87 -6.81
C ILE A 60 3.17 5.82 -6.86
N ALA A 61 2.51 6.91 -6.45
CA ALA A 61 1.07 6.93 -6.22
C ALA A 61 0.23 6.47 -7.42
N HIS A 62 0.44 7.02 -8.61
CA HIS A 62 -0.35 6.61 -9.78
C HIS A 62 -0.11 5.14 -10.21
N GLU A 63 1.07 4.58 -9.96
CA GLU A 63 1.35 3.15 -10.21
C GLU A 63 0.62 2.27 -9.18
N LEU A 64 0.59 2.68 -7.91
CA LEU A 64 -0.15 1.97 -6.88
C LEU A 64 -1.66 2.00 -7.16
N LYS A 65 -2.20 3.13 -7.65
CA LYS A 65 -3.63 3.32 -7.96
C LYS A 65 -4.15 2.33 -8.99
N THR A 66 -3.31 1.83 -9.92
CA THR A 66 -3.73 0.85 -10.93
C THR A 66 -3.97 -0.54 -10.35
N VAL A 67 -3.46 -0.84 -9.15
CA VAL A 67 -3.54 -2.16 -8.50
C VAL A 67 -4.39 -2.12 -7.23
N ILE A 68 -4.21 -1.09 -6.40
CA ILE A 68 -4.97 -0.85 -5.17
C ILE A 68 -5.52 0.58 -5.24
N THR A 69 -6.63 0.76 -5.96
CA THR A 69 -7.22 2.09 -6.23
C THR A 69 -7.47 2.90 -4.97
N ASP A 70 -8.00 2.28 -3.91
CA ASP A 70 -8.33 2.97 -2.65
C ASP A 70 -7.10 3.42 -1.85
N ALA A 71 -5.90 2.94 -2.20
CA ALA A 71 -4.67 3.32 -1.51
C ALA A 71 -4.14 4.70 -1.92
N VAL A 72 -4.81 5.39 -2.84
CA VAL A 72 -4.32 6.64 -3.44
C VAL A 72 -5.43 7.68 -3.50
N ASN A 73 -5.17 8.84 -2.92
CA ASN A 73 -6.03 10.01 -3.01
C ASN A 73 -5.46 11.01 -4.04
N GLY A 74 -6.37 11.67 -4.77
CA GLY A 74 -6.02 12.64 -5.81
C GLY A 74 -5.77 12.00 -7.18
N GLU A 75 -5.57 12.88 -8.17
CA GLU A 75 -5.36 12.51 -9.56
C GLU A 75 -3.92 12.77 -10.02
N LYS A 76 -3.45 11.95 -10.97
CA LYS A 76 -2.11 12.09 -11.54
C LYS A 76 -2.02 13.42 -12.29
N ASP A 77 -0.93 14.15 -12.08
CA ASP A 77 -0.62 15.43 -12.75
C ASP A 77 -1.68 16.54 -12.51
N ALA A 78 -2.48 16.41 -11.44
CA ALA A 78 -3.48 17.41 -11.10
C ALA A 78 -2.84 18.76 -10.74
N VAL A 79 -3.51 19.84 -11.13
CA VAL A 79 -3.12 21.22 -10.83
C VAL A 79 -4.30 22.02 -10.30
N SER A 80 -4.03 23.00 -9.45
CA SER A 80 -5.02 23.94 -8.95
C SER A 80 -5.43 24.94 -10.04
N GLY A 81 -6.46 25.75 -9.77
CA GLY A 81 -6.86 26.85 -10.66
C GLY A 81 -5.78 27.94 -10.84
N THR A 82 -4.76 27.98 -9.99
CA THR A 82 -3.60 28.88 -10.11
C THR A 82 -2.41 28.23 -10.81
N GLY A 83 -2.54 26.99 -11.29
CA GLY A 83 -1.48 26.23 -11.96
C GLY A 83 -0.49 25.54 -11.02
N GLU A 84 -0.76 25.52 -9.71
CA GLU A 84 0.09 24.85 -8.74
C GLU A 84 -0.19 23.33 -8.71
N MET A 85 0.87 22.53 -8.56
CA MET A 85 0.75 21.07 -8.48
C MET A 85 -0.10 20.63 -7.27
N GLN A 86 -1.06 19.74 -7.52
CA GLN A 86 -1.80 19.02 -6.48
C GLN A 86 -1.27 17.59 -6.38
N SER A 87 -0.46 17.34 -5.35
CA SER A 87 0.17 16.03 -5.14
C SER A 87 -0.86 14.96 -4.80
N GLN A 88 -0.67 13.76 -5.35
CA GLN A 88 -1.34 12.56 -4.86
C GLN A 88 -0.79 12.17 -3.48
N THR A 89 -1.63 11.56 -2.64
CA THR A 89 -1.24 11.04 -1.33
C THR A 89 -1.62 9.57 -1.18
N LEU A 90 -0.93 8.86 -0.29
CA LEU A 90 -1.17 7.45 -0.04
C LEU A 90 -2.05 7.25 1.20
N ASP A 91 -3.01 6.34 1.11
CA ASP A 91 -3.64 5.70 2.27
C ASP A 91 -3.01 4.31 2.45
N PRO A 92 -2.27 4.06 3.54
CA PRO A 92 -1.62 2.77 3.77
C PRO A 92 -2.60 1.66 4.14
N ILE A 93 -3.80 1.95 4.65
CA ILE A 93 -4.72 0.93 5.18
C ILE A 93 -5.15 -0.08 4.10
N PRO A 94 -5.53 0.30 2.87
CA PRO A 94 -5.82 -0.66 1.81
C PRO A 94 -4.62 -1.54 1.45
N VAL A 95 -3.40 -0.98 1.41
CA VAL A 95 -2.17 -1.75 1.12
C VAL A 95 -1.93 -2.79 2.20
N ILE A 96 -2.03 -2.39 3.48
CA ILE A 96 -1.88 -3.29 4.64
C ILE A 96 -2.92 -4.40 4.61
N SER A 97 -4.19 -4.08 4.28
CA SER A 97 -5.27 -5.07 4.19
C SER A 97 -5.00 -6.12 3.11
N VAL A 98 -4.55 -5.68 1.92
CA VAL A 98 -4.21 -6.59 0.81
C VAL A 98 -2.97 -7.42 1.16
N LEU A 99 -1.92 -6.82 1.72
CA LEU A 99 -0.73 -7.56 2.19
C LEU A 99 -1.09 -8.63 3.23
N THR A 100 -1.95 -8.30 4.20
CA THR A 100 -2.42 -9.26 5.21
C THR A 100 -3.11 -10.45 4.56
N LYS A 101 -4.00 -10.20 3.59
CA LYS A 101 -4.68 -11.26 2.86
C LYS A 101 -3.72 -12.09 2.00
N ALA A 102 -2.73 -11.45 1.37
CA ALA A 102 -1.73 -12.12 0.58
C ALA A 102 -0.86 -13.07 1.42
N VAL A 103 -0.47 -12.66 2.63
CA VAL A 103 0.25 -13.54 3.58
C VAL A 103 -0.61 -14.73 3.99
N GLN A 104 -1.91 -14.54 4.23
CA GLN A 104 -2.83 -15.65 4.53
C GLN A 104 -2.94 -16.63 3.35
N GLU A 105 -3.04 -16.11 2.12
CA GLU A 105 -3.04 -16.95 0.91
C GLU A 105 -1.71 -17.70 0.74
N GLN A 106 -0.59 -17.05 1.08
CA GLN A 106 0.75 -17.63 0.99
C GLN A 106 0.90 -18.78 1.99
N GLN A 107 0.39 -18.60 3.21
CA GLN A 107 0.38 -19.63 4.24
C GLN A 107 -0.38 -20.88 3.78
N VAL A 108 -1.53 -20.72 3.13
CA VAL A 108 -2.30 -21.84 2.55
C VAL A 108 -1.50 -22.55 1.45
N GLN A 109 -0.75 -21.82 0.62
CA GLN A 109 0.11 -22.44 -0.40
C GLN A 109 1.26 -23.23 0.24
N ILE A 110 1.89 -22.70 1.28
CA ILE A 110 2.95 -23.36 2.04
C ILE A 110 2.43 -24.68 2.64
N GLU A 111 1.28 -24.66 3.30
CA GLU A 111 0.68 -25.86 3.90
C GLU A 111 0.38 -26.95 2.87
N ARG A 112 -0.15 -26.57 1.69
CA ARG A 112 -0.39 -27.50 0.59
C ARG A 112 0.91 -28.12 0.08
N LEU A 113 1.97 -27.31 -0.03
CA LEU A 113 3.29 -27.80 -0.48
C LEU A 113 3.90 -28.76 0.54
N ILE A 114 3.82 -28.46 1.84
CA ILE A 114 4.27 -29.35 2.92
C ILE A 114 3.55 -30.70 2.84
N GLN A 115 2.22 -30.70 2.76
CA GLN A 115 1.43 -31.94 2.64
C GLN A 115 1.82 -32.77 1.43
N ARG A 116 2.08 -32.11 0.28
CA ARG A 116 2.52 -32.80 -0.93
C ARG A 116 3.90 -33.43 -0.76
N ILE A 117 4.84 -32.73 -0.11
CA ILE A 117 6.18 -33.25 0.17
C ILE A 117 6.08 -34.49 1.06
N GLU A 118 5.34 -34.44 2.17
CA GLU A 118 5.15 -35.59 3.06
C GLU A 118 4.54 -36.82 2.36
N GLN A 119 3.61 -36.60 1.42
CA GLN A 119 3.02 -37.67 0.62
C GLN A 119 4.00 -38.28 -0.38
N LEU A 120 4.92 -37.48 -0.92
CA LEU A 120 5.96 -37.95 -1.84
C LEU A 120 7.04 -38.72 -1.09
N GLU A 121 7.44 -38.23 0.10
CA GLU A 121 8.44 -38.90 0.95
C GLU A 121 7.97 -40.26 1.44
N LYS A 122 6.67 -40.46 1.69
CA LYS A 122 6.09 -41.77 2.05
C LYS A 122 6.06 -42.80 0.92
N LYS A 123 6.31 -42.39 -0.33
CA LYS A 123 6.32 -43.27 -1.51
C LYS A 123 7.72 -43.76 -1.89
N LEU A 124 8.76 -43.23 -1.23
CA LEU A 124 10.15 -43.66 -1.34
C LEU A 124 10.45 -44.73 -0.30
#